data_AF-A0A4V4IPS7-F1
#
_entry.id   AF-A0A4V4IPS7-F1
#
_cell.length_a   1.000
_cell.length_b   1.000
_cell.length_c   1.000
_cell.angle_alpha   90.00
_cell.angle_beta   90.00
_cell.angle_gamma   90.00
#
_symmetry.space_group_name_H-M   'P 1'
#
loop_
_entity.id
_entity.type
_entity.pdbx_description
1 polymer ?
#
loop_
_entity_poly.entity_id
_entity_poly.type
_entity_poly.pdbx_seq_one_letter_code
_entity_poly.pdbx_strand_id
1 'polypeptide(L)'
;MSSKELKYCFQNVSAERLRSLIDTICDVSDETRAIFEQELLTQEQGATLRKTKPGQPRYLKCENCEKEFDVTENIKDSCNYHEGELETNDDFWVDDDQYDHDPSYPLESD
;
A
#
# COMPACT_ATOMS: atom_id res chain seq x y z
N MET A 1 21.59 0.15 19.68
CA MET A 1 21.13 1.47 19.16
C MET A 1 21.59 1.58 17.72
N SER A 2 20.68 1.49 16.74
CA SER A 2 21.05 1.66 15.32
C SER A 2 21.58 3.07 15.10
N SER A 3 22.73 3.19 14.42
CA SER A 3 23.29 4.50 14.06
C SER A 3 22.32 5.31 13.20
N LYS A 4 22.41 6.64 13.27
CA LYS A 4 21.58 7.54 12.44
C LYS A 4 21.86 7.30 10.95
N GLU A 5 23.13 7.08 10.59
CA GLU A 5 23.52 6.77 9.20
C GLU A 5 22.89 5.47 8.71
N LEU A 6 22.84 4.44 9.57
CA LEU A 6 22.27 3.14 9.19
C LEU A 6 20.76 3.23 8.94
N LYS A 7 20.03 3.98 9.79
CA LYS A 7 18.60 4.23 9.56
C LYS A 7 18.35 4.97 8.24
N TYR A 8 19.18 5.97 7.94
CA TYR A 8 19.11 6.69 6.67
C TYR A 8 19.36 5.76 5.48
N CYS A 9 20.36 4.87 5.57
CA CYS A 9 20.61 3.87 4.53
C CYS A 9 19.39 2.99 4.29
N PHE A 10 18.75 2.45 5.33
CA PHE A 10 17.57 1.59 5.17
C PHE A 10 16.38 2.29 4.49
N GLN A 11 16.22 3.59 4.67
CA GLN A 11 15.13 4.35 4.05
C GLN A 11 15.36 4.67 2.57
N ASN A 12 16.62 4.74 2.12
CA ASN A 12 16.98 5.24 0.79
C ASN A 12 17.57 4.16 -0.13
N VAL A 13 17.97 3.01 0.42
CA VAL A 13 18.48 1.90 -0.36
C VAL A 13 17.35 1.22 -1.15
N SER A 14 17.68 0.63 -2.31
CA SER A 14 16.69 -0.10 -3.09
C SER A 14 16.16 -1.34 -2.35
N ALA A 15 14.89 -1.67 -2.61
CA ALA A 15 14.26 -2.86 -2.04
C ALA A 15 14.97 -4.16 -2.46
N GLU A 16 15.52 -4.22 -3.68
CA GLU A 16 16.30 -5.36 -4.16
C GLU A 16 17.54 -5.61 -3.29
N ARG A 17 18.27 -4.54 -2.96
CA ARG A 17 19.47 -4.62 -2.12
C ARG A 17 19.10 -5.04 -0.69
N LEU A 18 18.00 -4.53 -0.14
CA LEU A 18 17.51 -4.96 1.19
C LEU A 18 17.15 -6.43 1.21
N ARG A 19 16.41 -6.92 0.20
CA ARG A 19 16.03 -8.35 0.10
C ARG A 19 17.27 -9.24 0.03
N SER A 20 18.26 -8.86 -0.79
CA SER A 20 19.52 -9.59 -0.88
C SER A 20 20.29 -9.63 0.45
N LEU A 21 20.32 -8.50 1.20
CA LEU A 21 20.95 -8.47 2.52
C LEU A 21 20.19 -9.33 3.54
N ILE A 22 18.87 -9.29 3.52
CA ILE A 22 18.03 -10.14 4.39
C ILE A 22 18.31 -11.61 4.13
N ASP A 23 18.35 -12.03 2.86
CA ASP A 23 18.67 -13.40 2.45
C ASP A 23 20.04 -13.85 2.98
N THR A 24 21.06 -13.00 2.80
CA THR A 24 22.40 -13.26 3.34
C THR A 24 22.41 -13.38 4.87
N ILE A 25 21.61 -12.59 5.59
CA ILE A 25 21.54 -12.65 7.05
C ILE A 25 20.81 -13.92 7.51
N CYS A 26 19.77 -14.33 6.79
CA CYS A 26 19.05 -15.59 7.05
C CYS A 26 19.94 -16.82 6.86
N ASP A 27 20.88 -16.79 5.89
CA ASP A 27 21.87 -17.85 5.69
C ASP A 27 22.88 -17.96 6.84
N VAL A 28 23.14 -16.86 7.55
CA VAL A 28 24.15 -16.78 8.61
C VAL A 28 23.55 -17.04 10.00
N SER A 29 22.27 -16.74 10.20
CA SER A 29 21.63 -16.75 11.52
C SER A 29 20.26 -17.42 11.50
N ASP A 30 20.18 -18.59 12.14
CA ASP A 30 18.93 -19.33 12.34
C ASP A 30 17.91 -18.52 13.17
N GLU A 31 18.38 -17.77 14.17
CA GLU A 31 17.54 -16.91 15.00
C GLU A 31 16.87 -15.83 14.16
N THR A 32 17.64 -15.23 13.24
CA THR A 32 17.10 -14.19 12.35
C THR A 32 16.11 -14.79 11.35
N ARG A 33 16.41 -15.98 10.81
CA ARG A 33 15.49 -16.70 9.93
C ARG A 33 14.15 -16.98 10.63
N ALA A 34 14.18 -17.47 11.88
CA ALA A 34 12.96 -17.74 12.64
C ALA A 34 12.09 -16.49 12.86
N ILE A 35 12.71 -15.33 13.10
CA ILE A 35 11.99 -14.04 13.22
C ILE A 35 11.30 -13.69 11.91
N PHE A 36 12.00 -13.81 10.77
CA PHE A 36 11.41 -13.51 9.47
C PHE A 36 10.32 -14.51 9.09
N GLU A 37 10.47 -15.80 9.39
CA GLU A 37 9.42 -16.79 9.17
C GLU A 37 8.17 -16.49 10.00
N GLN A 38 8.33 -16.09 11.26
CA GLN A 38 7.22 -15.70 12.13
C GLN A 38 6.48 -14.46 11.60
N GLU A 39 7.22 -13.48 11.07
CA GLU A 39 6.64 -12.21 10.62
C GLU A 39 6.04 -12.30 9.22
N LEU A 40 6.74 -12.95 8.28
CA LEU A 40 6.40 -12.93 6.85
C LEU A 40 5.60 -14.14 6.38
N LEU A 41 5.58 -15.25 7.14
CA LEU A 41 4.84 -16.45 6.78
C LEU A 41 3.63 -16.69 7.69
N THR A 42 2.60 -17.27 7.10
CA THR A 42 1.46 -17.79 7.83
C THR A 42 1.89 -18.94 8.74
N GLN A 43 1.49 -18.85 10.01
CA GLN A 43 1.69 -19.91 11.00
C GLN A 43 0.54 -20.93 10.95
N GLU A 44 0.77 -22.13 11.46
CA GLU A 44 -0.32 -23.08 11.70
C GLU A 44 -1.28 -22.51 12.76
N GLN A 45 -2.39 -21.93 12.33
CA GLN A 45 -3.44 -21.50 13.24
C GLN A 45 -4.60 -22.50 13.21
N GLY A 46 -4.87 -23.08 14.38
CA GLY A 46 -5.94 -24.04 14.60
C GLY A 46 -7.32 -23.49 14.21
N ALA A 47 -8.01 -24.28 13.39
CA ALA A 47 -9.45 -24.47 13.31
C ALA A 47 -10.43 -23.34 12.93
N THR A 48 -10.15 -22.02 13.00
CA THR A 48 -11.29 -21.06 12.93
C THR A 48 -11.30 -19.92 11.91
N LEU A 49 -10.23 -19.57 11.18
CA LEU A 49 -10.31 -18.43 10.26
C LEU A 49 -9.59 -18.71 8.93
N ARG A 50 -10.34 -19.32 7.99
CA ARG A 50 -9.93 -19.65 6.61
C ARG A 50 -8.73 -20.61 6.55
N LYS A 51 -8.75 -21.57 5.63
CA LYS A 51 -7.64 -22.54 5.46
C LYS A 51 -6.45 -21.84 4.80
N THR A 52 -5.72 -21.00 5.52
CA THR A 52 -4.37 -20.59 5.13
C THR A 52 -3.45 -21.77 5.37
N LYS A 53 -2.70 -22.20 4.35
CA LYS A 53 -1.70 -23.24 4.55
C LYS A 53 -0.52 -22.61 5.30
N PRO A 54 0.13 -23.33 6.22
CA PRO A 54 1.35 -22.83 6.84
C PRO A 54 2.44 -22.63 5.78
N GLY A 55 3.31 -21.64 6.00
CA GLY A 55 4.42 -21.33 5.11
C GLY A 55 4.03 -20.57 3.83
N GLN A 56 2.80 -20.05 3.75
CA GLN A 56 2.40 -19.12 2.68
C GLN A 56 2.77 -17.68 3.06
N PRO A 57 2.95 -16.76 2.09
CA PRO A 57 3.14 -15.35 2.40
C PRO A 57 1.98 -14.80 3.23
N ARG A 58 2.29 -14.15 4.34
CA ARG A 58 1.31 -13.52 5.24
C ARG A 58 0.71 -12.26 4.64
N TYR A 59 1.54 -11.48 3.94
CA TYR A 59 1.14 -10.21 3.33
C TYR A 59 1.06 -10.35 1.80
N LEU A 60 -0.06 -9.89 1.22
CA LEU A 60 -0.31 -9.89 -0.22
C LEU A 60 -0.84 -8.53 -0.67
N LYS A 61 -0.73 -8.24 -1.98
CA LYS A 61 -1.29 -7.03 -2.59
C LYS A 61 -2.73 -7.28 -3.05
N CYS A 62 -3.66 -6.41 -2.68
CA CYS A 62 -5.05 -6.49 -3.15
C CYS A 62 -5.14 -6.11 -4.64
N GLU A 63 -5.87 -6.89 -5.44
CA GLU A 63 -6.05 -6.61 -6.87
C GLU A 63 -6.92 -5.37 -7.16
N ASN A 64 -7.82 -5.01 -6.24
CA ASN A 64 -8.76 -3.90 -6.44
C ASN A 64 -8.20 -2.56 -5.97
N CYS A 65 -7.61 -2.52 -4.77
CA CYS A 65 -7.12 -1.26 -4.18
C CYS A 65 -5.61 -1.14 -4.15
N GLU A 66 -4.89 -2.17 -4.62
CA GLU A 66 -3.42 -2.21 -4.70
C GLU A 66 -2.67 -2.08 -3.36
N LYS A 67 -3.37 -2.09 -2.22
CA LYS A 67 -2.76 -2.02 -0.89
C LYS A 67 -2.34 -3.41 -0.42
N GLU A 68 -1.27 -3.44 0.36
CA GLU A 68 -0.83 -4.65 1.08
C GLU A 68 -1.80 -4.97 2.22
N PHE A 69 -2.09 -6.25 2.45
CA PHE A 69 -2.96 -6.71 3.52
C PHE A 69 -2.47 -8.03 4.12
N ASP A 70 -2.76 -8.26 5.40
CA ASP A 70 -2.55 -9.53 6.08
C ASP A 70 -3.66 -10.53 5.72
N VAL A 71 -3.29 -11.66 5.11
CA VAL A 71 -4.22 -12.71 4.69
C VAL A 71 -4.98 -13.33 5.87
N THR A 72 -4.39 -13.34 7.07
CA THR A 72 -5.01 -13.89 8.28
C THR A 72 -6.06 -12.97 8.90
N GLU A 73 -5.99 -11.68 8.61
CA GLU A 73 -6.93 -10.67 9.14
C GLU A 73 -7.93 -10.16 8.09
N ASN A 74 -7.82 -10.63 6.83
CA ASN A 74 -8.66 -10.17 5.73
C ASN A 74 -10.12 -10.67 5.85
N ILE A 75 -11.02 -9.77 6.25
CA ILE A 75 -12.46 -10.03 6.34
C ILE A 75 -13.20 -9.44 5.14
N LYS A 76 -14.51 -9.73 5.01
CA LYS A 76 -15.33 -9.34 3.86
C LYS A 76 -15.29 -7.83 3.57
N ASP A 77 -15.19 -7.01 4.61
CA ASP A 77 -15.28 -5.55 4.52
C ASP A 77 -13.91 -4.86 4.66
N SER A 78 -12.80 -5.61 4.60
CA SER A 78 -11.44 -5.07 4.71
C SER A 78 -11.02 -4.24 3.49
N CYS A 79 -11.59 -4.52 2.31
CA CYS A 79 -11.30 -3.78 1.08
C CYS A 79 -12.51 -2.92 0.71
N ASN A 80 -12.31 -1.61 0.61
CA ASN A 80 -13.29 -0.68 0.05
C ASN A 80 -12.72 -0.15 -1.27
N TYR A 81 -13.40 -0.45 -2.37
CA TYR A 81 -13.05 0.02 -3.71
C TYR A 81 -14.35 0.36 -4.46
N HIS A 82 -14.24 1.23 -5.45
CA HIS A 82 -15.38 1.54 -6.32
C HIS A 82 -15.46 0.47 -7.41
N GLU A 83 -16.62 -0.17 -7.53
CA GLU A 83 -16.94 -1.03 -8.66
C GLU A 83 -17.37 -0.15 -9.83
N GLY A 84 -16.61 -0.14 -10.92
CA GLY A 84 -16.93 0.62 -12.14
C GLY A 84 -15.77 1.46 -12.66
N GLU A 85 -15.97 2.04 -13.84
CA GLU A 85 -15.06 3.06 -14.37
C GLU A 85 -15.34 4.40 -13.70
N LEU A 86 -14.31 5.25 -13.63
CA LEU A 86 -14.48 6.61 -13.15
C LEU A 86 -15.25 7.40 -14.22
N GLU A 87 -16.53 7.65 -13.98
CA GLU A 87 -17.35 8.50 -14.84
C GLU A 87 -17.18 9.96 -14.46
N THR A 88 -16.75 10.79 -15.41
CA THR A 88 -16.79 12.25 -15.26
C THR A 88 -18.24 12.70 -15.38
N ASN A 89 -18.71 13.46 -14.40
CA ASN A 89 -20.01 14.12 -14.51
C ASN A 89 -19.82 15.45 -15.25
N ASP A 90 -19.85 15.40 -16.58
CA ASP A 90 -19.69 16.58 -17.44
C ASP A 90 -20.80 17.62 -17.22
N ASP A 91 -21.97 17.20 -16.72
CA ASP A 91 -23.08 18.11 -16.37
C ASP A 91 -22.84 18.87 -15.06
N PHE A 92 -21.95 18.38 -14.19
CA PHE A 92 -21.57 19.05 -12.93
C PHE A 92 -20.42 20.06 -13.13
N TRP A 93 -19.57 19.83 -14.13
CA TRP A 93 -18.45 20.69 -14.49
C TRP A 93 -18.73 21.42 -15.80
N VAL A 94 -19.84 22.16 -15.84
CA VAL A 94 -20.11 23.10 -16.94
C VAL A 94 -18.96 24.10 -17.00
N ASP A 95 -18.49 24.40 -18.22
CA ASP A 95 -17.46 25.40 -18.45
C ASP A 95 -17.83 26.72 -17.74
N ASP A 96 -16.98 27.15 -16.81
CA ASP A 96 -17.15 28.38 -16.01
C ASP A 96 -16.83 29.62 -16.84
N ASP A 97 -16.56 29.44 -18.15
CA ASP A 97 -16.38 30.51 -19.13
C ASP A 97 -17.63 31.38 -19.35
N GLN A 98 -18.78 31.00 -18.78
CA GLN A 98 -19.99 31.84 -18.80
C GLN A 98 -20.02 32.96 -17.74
N TYR A 99 -19.00 33.08 -16.89
CA TYR A 99 -18.86 34.21 -15.96
C TYR A 99 -18.11 35.43 -16.51
N ASP A 100 -17.99 35.57 -17.84
CA ASP A 100 -17.23 36.66 -18.48
C ASP A 100 -18.04 37.94 -18.81
N HIS A 101 -19.18 38.15 -18.15
CA HIS A 101 -19.83 39.48 -18.20
C HIS A 101 -20.69 39.76 -16.97
N ASP A 102 -20.08 39.86 -15.78
CA ASP A 102 -20.69 40.62 -14.70
C ASP A 102 -20.65 42.11 -15.06
N PRO A 103 -21.80 42.78 -15.33
CA PRO A 103 -21.83 44.20 -15.65
C PRO A 103 -21.43 45.10 -14.47
N SER A 104 -21.21 44.53 -13.27
CA SER A 104 -20.82 45.27 -12.07
C SER A 104 -19.34 45.68 -12.05
N TYR A 105 -18.50 45.09 -12.91
CA TYR A 105 -17.10 45.48 -13.08
C TYR A 105 -16.92 46.23 -14.40
N PRO A 106 -16.76 47.57 -14.37
CA PRO A 106 -16.34 48.30 -15.55
C PRO A 106 -14.94 47.84 -15.93
N LEU A 107 -14.76 47.33 -17.14
CA LEU A 107 -13.43 47.24 -17.74
C LEU A 107 -12.88 48.66 -17.81
N GLU A 108 -11.85 48.95 -17.02
CA GLU A 108 -11.12 50.21 -17.12
C GLU A 108 -10.61 50.32 -18.56
N SER A 109 -11.15 51.29 -19.30
CA SER A 109 -10.70 51.62 -20.64
C SER A 109 -9.39 52.41 -20.55
N ASP A 110 -8.34 51.88 -21.17
CA ASP A 110 -7.05 52.57 -21.41
C ASP A 110 -7.21 53.89 -22.19
#